data_AF-A0A7Y4X349-F1
#
_entry.id   AF-A0A7Y4X349-F1
#
_cell.length_a   1.000
_cell.length_b   1.000
_cell.length_c   1.000
_cell.angle_alpha   90.00
_cell.angle_beta   90.00
_cell.angle_gamma   90.00
#
_symmetry.space_group_name_H-M   'P 1'
#
loop_
_entity.id
_entity.type
_entity.pdbx_description
1 polymer ?
#
loop_
_entity_poly.entity_id
_entity_poly.type
_entity_poly.pdbx_seq_one_letter_code
_entity_poly.pdbx_strand_id
1 'polypeptide(L)'
;MRNISSSRFSRFVILSAFSLLVLSCPSLVWAQAVGGMDSSTSDNSRTPFRIKLSGFLNTEPQEGSKVLKLGITDFQETYQFELIAAESIDDKQVGEGAILQQVGKFAVDFDLTGSRDLLSKVGQADPGTPLTIVGFFTQRNRKLQLESVDVVGLAGQSAPKE
;
A
#
# COMPACT_ATOMS: atom_id res chain seq x y z
N MET A 1 14.07 30.52 49.63
CA MET A 1 14.47 29.46 50.59
C MET A 1 14.83 28.21 49.80
N ARG A 2 15.94 27.59 50.18
CA ARG A 2 16.59 26.44 49.51
C ARG A 2 15.75 25.18 49.69
N ASN A 3 15.73 24.28 48.69
CA ASN A 3 16.08 22.90 48.99
C ASN A 3 16.67 22.16 47.79
N ILE A 4 17.79 21.50 48.06
CA ILE A 4 18.64 20.70 47.19
C ILE A 4 18.20 19.25 47.38
N SER A 5 18.13 18.45 46.31
CA SER A 5 18.42 17.01 46.45
C SER A 5 18.87 16.38 45.14
N SER A 6 19.95 15.65 45.27
CA SER A 6 20.80 15.03 44.27
C SER A 6 20.73 13.50 44.39
N SER A 7 20.65 12.77 43.28
CA SER A 7 21.05 11.36 43.20
C SER A 7 21.29 10.99 41.73
N ARG A 8 22.55 10.91 41.28
CA ARG A 8 23.52 9.80 41.35
C ARG A 8 23.37 8.79 40.19
N PHE A 9 24.34 8.90 39.26
CA PHE A 9 25.14 7.83 38.66
C PHE A 9 24.57 6.40 38.61
N SER A 10 24.46 5.85 37.40
CA SER A 10 25.04 4.52 37.15
C SER A 10 25.39 4.34 35.67
N ARG A 11 26.70 4.26 35.38
CA ARG A 11 27.27 3.85 34.10
C ARG A 11 27.51 2.34 34.20
N PHE A 12 26.86 1.55 33.36
CA PHE A 12 27.25 0.15 33.16
C PHE A 12 27.97 0.02 31.81
N VAL A 13 29.29 -0.07 31.93
CA VAL A 13 30.22 -0.57 30.91
C VAL A 13 30.22 -2.09 31.08
N ILE A 14 29.89 -2.83 30.02
CA ILE A 14 30.25 -4.25 29.92
C ILE A 14 30.96 -4.47 28.59
N LEU A 15 32.28 -4.48 28.70
CA LEU A 15 33.21 -5.10 27.75
C LEU A 15 33.00 -6.63 27.82
N SER A 16 32.80 -7.29 26.68
CA SER A 16 33.00 -8.73 26.58
C SER A 16 33.84 -9.04 25.34
N ALA A 17 34.99 -9.65 25.61
CA ALA A 17 36.08 -9.91 24.70
C ALA A 17 35.95 -11.25 23.96
N PHE A 18 36.50 -11.26 22.74
CA PHE A 18 37.26 -12.33 22.08
C PHE A 18 36.99 -13.79 22.45
N SER A 19 36.59 -14.56 21.45
CA SER A 19 37.11 -15.92 21.25
C SER A 19 37.18 -16.26 19.77
N LEU A 20 38.40 -16.16 19.24
CA LEU A 20 38.88 -16.85 18.04
C LEU A 20 39.18 -18.29 18.43
N LEU A 21 38.64 -19.29 17.72
CA LEU A 21 39.37 -20.55 17.50
C LEU A 21 38.76 -21.40 16.37
N VAL A 22 39.55 -21.50 15.30
CA VAL A 22 39.92 -22.70 14.52
C VAL A 22 38.99 -23.23 13.41
N LEU A 23 39.62 -23.28 12.23
CA LEU A 23 39.31 -24.04 11.03
C LEU A 23 39.09 -25.54 11.30
N SER A 24 38.05 -26.11 10.71
CA SER A 24 38.13 -27.47 10.16
C SER A 24 37.13 -27.64 9.02
N CYS A 25 37.65 -27.76 7.79
CA CYS A 25 36.89 -28.29 6.65
C CYS A 25 36.73 -29.80 6.77
N PRO A 26 35.57 -30.35 6.38
CA PRO A 26 35.53 -31.55 5.59
C PRO A 26 34.85 -31.26 4.25
N SER A 27 35.62 -31.40 3.18
CA SER A 27 35.16 -31.55 1.81
C SER A 27 34.52 -32.93 1.61
N LEU A 28 33.32 -33.00 1.00
CA LEU A 28 32.83 -34.04 0.06
C LEU A 28 31.30 -33.85 -0.10
N VAL A 29 30.86 -33.20 -1.18
CA VAL A 29 30.29 -33.84 -2.39
C VAL A 29 29.02 -34.65 -2.09
N TRP A 30 27.86 -34.08 -2.44
CA TRP A 30 26.90 -34.81 -3.26
C TRP A 30 26.10 -33.84 -4.12
N ALA A 31 26.38 -33.87 -5.42
CA ALA A 31 25.48 -33.41 -6.45
C ALA A 31 24.37 -34.45 -6.59
N GLN A 32 23.15 -34.11 -6.22
CA GLN A 32 21.95 -34.69 -6.83
C GLN A 32 20.96 -33.55 -7.10
N ALA A 33 20.79 -33.32 -8.40
CA ALA A 33 19.66 -32.71 -9.06
C ALA A 33 18.46 -32.42 -8.15
N VAL A 34 18.40 -31.19 -7.61
CA VAL A 34 17.12 -30.57 -7.34
C VAL A 34 16.60 -30.18 -8.72
N GLY A 35 15.80 -31.06 -9.31
CA GLY A 35 14.91 -30.68 -10.38
C GLY A 35 14.23 -29.39 -9.96
N GLY A 36 14.29 -28.39 -10.83
CA GLY A 36 13.48 -27.19 -10.72
C GLY A 36 12.04 -27.63 -10.61
N MET A 37 11.57 -27.76 -9.37
CA MET A 37 10.16 -27.73 -9.08
C MET A 37 9.91 -26.25 -8.95
N ASP A 38 9.56 -25.67 -10.09
CA ASP A 38 9.25 -24.28 -10.28
C ASP A 38 8.34 -23.86 -9.13
N SER A 39 8.91 -23.10 -8.20
CA SER A 39 8.13 -22.29 -7.30
C SER A 39 7.42 -21.29 -8.20
N SER A 40 6.25 -21.69 -8.69
CA SER A 40 5.21 -20.87 -9.30
C SER A 40 4.62 -19.95 -8.24
N THR A 41 5.50 -19.25 -7.54
CA THR A 41 5.18 -18.36 -6.44
C THR A 41 5.76 -17.01 -6.78
N SER A 42 4.84 -16.12 -7.16
CA SER A 42 5.06 -14.69 -7.22
C SER A 42 5.81 -14.22 -8.47
N ASP A 43 5.19 -14.43 -9.63
CA ASP A 43 5.14 -13.38 -10.64
C ASP A 43 4.39 -12.18 -10.03
N ASN A 44 5.10 -11.43 -9.20
CA ASN A 44 4.67 -10.14 -8.69
C ASN A 44 4.70 -9.22 -9.92
N SER A 45 3.60 -9.22 -10.67
CA SER A 45 3.52 -8.72 -12.05
C SER A 45 4.21 -7.36 -12.14
N ARG A 46 5.31 -7.33 -12.89
CA ARG A 46 6.04 -6.09 -13.19
C ARG A 46 5.22 -5.17 -14.09
N THR A 47 4.20 -5.72 -14.74
CA THR A 47 3.38 -5.02 -15.71
C THR A 47 2.24 -4.33 -14.98
N PRO A 48 2.17 -2.99 -15.04
CA PRO A 48 1.01 -2.25 -14.56
C PRO A 48 -0.24 -2.72 -15.31
N PHE A 49 -1.36 -2.84 -14.59
CA PHE A 49 -2.65 -3.15 -15.20
C PHE A 49 -3.72 -2.20 -14.68
N ARG A 50 -4.72 -1.92 -15.52
CA ARG A 50 -5.78 -0.98 -15.17
C ARG A 50 -6.80 -1.62 -14.25
N ILE A 51 -7.07 -0.93 -13.15
CA ILE A 51 -8.12 -1.27 -12.22
C ILE A 51 -9.09 -0.10 -12.05
N LYS A 52 -10.31 -0.44 -11.66
CA LYS A 52 -11.37 0.48 -11.26
C LYS A 52 -11.78 0.14 -9.83
N LEU A 53 -11.65 1.11 -8.93
CA LEU A 53 -12.10 1.01 -7.55
C LEU A 53 -13.32 1.91 -7.37
N SER A 54 -14.41 1.38 -6.84
CA SER A 54 -15.63 2.16 -6.56
C SER A 54 -15.95 2.04 -5.08
N GLY A 55 -16.23 3.15 -4.42
CA GLY A 55 -16.38 3.16 -2.97
C GLY A 55 -16.72 4.52 -2.39
N PHE A 56 -16.56 4.65 -1.08
CA PHE A 56 -16.82 5.87 -0.33
C PHE A 56 -15.58 6.33 0.42
N LEU A 57 -15.32 7.64 0.40
CA LEU A 57 -14.17 8.21 1.10
C LEU A 57 -14.52 8.58 2.54
N ASN A 58 -13.63 8.27 3.49
CA ASN A 58 -13.67 8.65 4.90
C ASN A 58 -15.01 8.36 5.61
N THR A 59 -15.66 7.25 5.27
CA THR A 59 -16.87 6.78 5.96
C THR A 59 -16.56 6.04 7.26
N GLU A 60 -17.55 5.96 8.14
CA GLU A 60 -17.56 4.94 9.19
C GLU A 60 -17.75 3.57 8.53
N PRO A 61 -16.79 2.64 8.69
CA PRO A 61 -16.86 1.37 8.01
C PRO A 61 -18.04 0.55 8.55
N GLN A 62 -18.89 0.06 7.65
CA GLN A 62 -19.97 -0.84 8.04
C GLN A 62 -19.42 -2.23 8.39
N GLU A 63 -20.16 -3.00 9.21
CA GLU A 63 -19.74 -4.35 9.55
C GLU A 63 -19.64 -5.23 8.30
N GLY A 64 -18.45 -5.79 8.07
CA GLY A 64 -18.17 -6.63 6.89
C GLY A 64 -17.64 -5.86 5.67
N SER A 65 -17.58 -4.53 5.72
CA SER A 65 -17.00 -3.71 4.65
C SER A 65 -15.49 -3.87 4.55
N LYS A 66 -14.96 -3.77 3.32
CA LYS A 66 -13.52 -3.75 3.07
C LYS A 66 -13.03 -2.31 3.02
N VAL A 67 -12.18 -1.93 3.96
CA VAL A 67 -11.59 -0.59 4.02
C VAL A 67 -10.18 -0.63 3.45
N LEU A 68 -9.90 0.28 2.51
CA LEU A 68 -8.58 0.54 1.96
C LEU A 68 -7.99 1.78 2.59
N LYS A 69 -6.68 1.79 2.75
CA LYS A 69 -5.92 3.01 3.03
C LYS A 69 -5.30 3.55 1.74
N LEU A 70 -5.80 4.69 1.28
CA LEU A 70 -5.29 5.41 0.13
C LEU A 70 -4.31 6.49 0.60
N GLY A 71 -3.04 6.35 0.27
CA GLY A 71 -2.03 7.37 0.55
C GLY A 71 -1.84 8.31 -0.62
N ILE A 72 -1.66 9.61 -0.36
CA ILE A 72 -1.16 10.57 -1.36
C ILE A 72 0.17 11.11 -0.85
N THR A 73 1.26 10.52 -1.30
CA THR A 73 2.62 10.87 -0.83
C THR A 73 2.93 12.36 -1.01
N ASP A 74 2.51 12.96 -2.13
CA ASP A 74 2.76 14.37 -2.45
C ASP A 74 2.11 15.35 -1.47
N PHE A 75 1.00 14.95 -0.83
CA PHE A 75 0.29 15.76 0.17
C PHE A 75 0.54 15.28 1.60
N GLN A 76 1.24 14.15 1.77
CA GLN A 76 1.44 13.48 3.07
C GLN A 76 0.12 13.14 3.77
N GLU A 77 -0.93 12.88 2.99
CA GLU A 77 -2.27 12.56 3.48
C GLU A 77 -2.60 11.08 3.26
N THR A 78 -3.43 10.52 4.14
CA THR A 78 -3.94 9.15 4.02
C THR A 78 -5.44 9.17 4.28
N TYR A 79 -6.20 8.58 3.36
CA TYR A 79 -7.66 8.53 3.40
C TYR A 79 -8.13 7.09 3.61
N GLN A 80 -9.27 6.96 4.29
CA GLN A 80 -9.96 5.69 4.36
C GLN A 80 -10.90 5.59 3.17
N PHE A 81 -10.91 4.46 2.49
CA PHE A 81 -11.78 4.24 1.34
C PHE A 81 -12.52 2.93 1.52
N GLU A 82 -13.81 3.03 1.80
CA GLU A 82 -14.70 1.88 1.91
C GLU A 82 -15.01 1.35 0.51
N LEU A 83 -14.44 0.21 0.19
CA LEU A 83 -14.51 -0.38 -1.12
C LEU A 83 -15.82 -1.14 -1.30
N ILE A 84 -16.55 -0.77 -2.34
CA ILE A 84 -17.79 -1.42 -2.76
C ILE A 84 -17.53 -2.42 -3.89
N ALA A 85 -16.72 -2.04 -4.88
CA ALA A 85 -16.38 -2.89 -6.02
C ALA A 85 -14.97 -2.63 -6.53
N ALA A 86 -14.30 -3.68 -7.03
CA ALA A 86 -12.94 -3.60 -7.58
C ALA A 86 -12.80 -4.40 -8.87
N GLU A 87 -12.73 -3.73 -10.02
CA GLU A 87 -12.71 -4.39 -11.32
C GLU A 87 -11.34 -4.24 -11.98
N SER A 88 -10.86 -5.27 -12.66
CA SER A 88 -9.76 -5.16 -13.62
C SER A 88 -10.33 -4.79 -14.99
N ILE A 89 -9.83 -3.70 -15.59
CA ILE A 89 -10.30 -3.21 -16.88
C ILE A 89 -9.62 -3.97 -18.03
N ASP A 90 -8.30 -4.21 -17.89
CA ASP A 90 -7.51 -4.84 -18.95
C ASP A 90 -7.78 -6.35 -19.06
N ASP A 91 -8.12 -7.01 -17.95
CA ASP A 91 -8.43 -8.43 -17.93
C ASP A 91 -9.60 -8.74 -17.00
N LYS A 92 -10.75 -9.08 -17.60
CA LYS A 92 -11.98 -9.45 -16.87
C LYS A 92 -11.85 -10.78 -16.13
N GLN A 93 -10.84 -11.59 -16.43
CA GLN A 93 -10.57 -12.86 -15.73
C GLN A 93 -9.75 -12.66 -14.44
N VAL A 94 -9.04 -11.52 -14.31
CA VAL A 94 -8.44 -11.09 -13.05
C VAL A 94 -9.56 -10.54 -12.17
N GLY A 95 -10.27 -11.45 -11.51
CA GLY A 95 -11.41 -11.12 -10.67
C GLY A 95 -11.00 -10.29 -9.45
N GLU A 96 -12.01 -9.61 -8.89
CA GLU A 96 -11.97 -8.88 -7.61
C GLU A 96 -11.04 -9.51 -6.57
N GLY A 97 -11.06 -10.85 -6.44
CA GLY A 97 -10.24 -11.61 -5.50
C GLY A 97 -8.73 -11.33 -5.58
N ALA A 98 -8.15 -11.13 -6.76
CA ALA A 98 -6.70 -10.90 -6.89
C ALA A 98 -6.28 -9.49 -6.39
N ILE A 99 -7.13 -8.49 -6.63
CA ILE A 99 -6.95 -7.12 -6.16
C ILE A 99 -7.22 -7.07 -4.64
N LEU A 100 -8.29 -7.73 -4.21
CA LEU A 100 -8.74 -7.78 -2.82
C LEU A 100 -7.82 -8.60 -1.91
N GLN A 101 -7.05 -9.55 -2.43
CA GLN A 101 -6.05 -10.31 -1.66
C GLN A 101 -4.90 -9.44 -1.13
N GLN A 102 -4.71 -8.23 -1.65
CA GLN A 102 -3.68 -7.30 -1.20
C GLN A 102 -4.19 -6.31 -0.14
N VAL A 103 -5.51 -6.21 0.03
CA VAL A 103 -6.18 -5.29 0.95
C VAL A 103 -5.98 -5.71 2.40
N GLY A 104 -5.59 -4.75 3.26
CA GLY A 104 -5.45 -4.95 4.70
C GLY A 104 -4.16 -5.66 5.12
N LYS A 105 -3.31 -6.06 4.16
CA LYS A 105 -1.98 -6.63 4.45
C LYS A 105 -0.94 -5.57 4.80
N PHE A 106 -1.21 -4.30 4.49
CA PHE A 106 -0.23 -3.24 4.55
C PHE A 106 -0.74 -1.99 5.28
N ALA A 107 0.19 -1.16 5.76
CA ALA A 107 -0.13 0.10 6.43
C ALA A 107 -0.79 1.12 5.48
N VAL A 108 -0.46 1.05 4.18
CA VAL A 108 -1.10 1.76 3.06
C VAL A 108 -1.32 0.74 1.97
N ASP A 109 -2.57 0.57 1.54
CA ASP A 109 -2.93 -0.42 0.53
C ASP A 109 -2.59 0.08 -0.88
N PHE A 110 -2.81 1.37 -1.13
CA PHE A 110 -2.52 2.02 -2.42
C PHE A 110 -1.86 3.38 -2.22
N ASP A 111 -0.73 3.61 -2.87
CA ASP A 111 -0.09 4.93 -3.00
C ASP A 111 -0.56 5.57 -4.31
N LEU A 112 -1.42 6.60 -4.20
CA LEU A 112 -2.00 7.30 -5.32
C LEU A 112 -0.98 8.28 -5.91
N THR A 113 -0.79 8.20 -7.22
CA THR A 113 0.09 9.11 -7.98
C THR A 113 -0.65 9.59 -9.22
N GLY A 114 -0.33 10.77 -9.76
CA GLY A 114 -1.00 11.26 -10.96
C GLY A 114 -0.95 12.77 -11.08
N SER A 115 -1.81 13.33 -11.94
CA SER A 115 -1.98 14.79 -12.01
C SER A 115 -2.44 15.34 -10.66
N ARG A 116 -1.90 16.50 -10.28
CA ARG A 116 -2.30 17.22 -9.07
C ARG A 116 -3.81 17.46 -9.02
N ASP A 117 -4.45 17.70 -10.17
CA ASP A 117 -5.89 17.93 -10.26
C ASP A 117 -6.69 16.69 -9.84
N LEU A 118 -6.25 15.49 -10.23
CA LEU A 118 -6.92 14.23 -9.86
C LEU A 118 -6.71 13.91 -8.38
N LEU A 119 -5.49 14.11 -7.89
CA LEU A 119 -5.17 13.91 -6.47
C LEU A 119 -5.95 14.90 -5.59
N SER A 120 -6.08 16.16 -6.04
CA SER A 120 -6.85 17.18 -5.35
C SER A 120 -8.33 16.83 -5.27
N LYS A 121 -8.92 16.21 -6.31
CA LYS A 121 -10.32 15.73 -6.25
C LYS A 121 -10.54 14.68 -5.16
N VAL A 122 -9.55 13.80 -4.95
CA VAL A 122 -9.61 12.81 -3.87
C VAL A 122 -9.48 13.51 -2.52
N GLY A 123 -8.50 14.40 -2.36
CA GLY A 123 -8.25 15.07 -1.08
C GLY A 123 -9.29 16.10 -0.65
N GLN A 124 -10.03 16.68 -1.60
CA GLN A 124 -11.10 17.65 -1.33
C GLN A 124 -12.49 17.03 -1.26
N ALA A 125 -12.61 15.70 -1.44
CA ALA A 125 -13.91 15.04 -1.33
C ALA A 125 -14.37 14.97 0.13
N ASP A 126 -15.64 15.31 0.37
CA ASP A 126 -16.22 15.27 1.71
C ASP A 126 -16.31 13.81 2.21
N PRO A 127 -16.24 13.57 3.53
CA PRO A 127 -16.52 12.27 4.10
C PRO A 127 -17.90 11.74 3.67
N GLY A 128 -17.97 10.46 3.29
CA GLY A 128 -19.19 9.87 2.73
C GLY A 128 -19.34 10.04 1.22
N THR A 129 -18.42 10.73 0.55
CA THR A 129 -18.56 10.98 -0.88
C THR A 129 -18.32 9.69 -1.69
N PRO A 130 -19.28 9.27 -2.53
CA PRO A 130 -19.08 8.17 -3.47
C PRO A 130 -18.08 8.57 -4.56
N LEU A 131 -17.07 7.75 -4.74
CA LEU A 131 -15.93 8.05 -5.59
C LEU A 131 -15.51 6.80 -6.37
N THR A 132 -15.25 6.99 -7.66
CA THR A 132 -14.72 5.96 -8.56
C THR A 132 -13.33 6.36 -9.02
N ILE A 133 -12.35 5.51 -8.74
CA ILE A 133 -10.93 5.70 -9.09
C ILE A 133 -10.59 4.72 -10.21
N VAL A 134 -10.06 5.22 -11.31
CA VAL A 134 -9.47 4.39 -12.38
C VAL A 134 -8.00 4.72 -12.50
N GLY A 135 -7.17 3.68 -12.58
CA GLY A 135 -5.74 3.89 -12.75
C GLY A 135 -4.96 2.62 -13.03
N PHE A 136 -3.69 2.82 -13.37
CA PHE A 136 -2.73 1.74 -13.57
C PHE A 136 -2.14 1.34 -12.22
N PHE A 137 -2.43 0.11 -11.81
CA PHE A 137 -1.93 -0.45 -10.58
C PHE A 137 -0.65 -1.26 -10.81
N THR A 138 0.37 -0.96 -10.02
CA THR A 138 1.63 -1.70 -9.98
C THR A 138 1.78 -2.38 -8.63
N GLN A 139 1.63 -3.72 -8.59
CA GLN A 139 1.60 -4.49 -7.34
C GLN A 139 2.88 -4.34 -6.50
N ARG A 140 4.06 -4.37 -7.16
CA ARG A 140 5.37 -4.39 -6.47
C ARG A 140 5.58 -3.22 -5.51
N ASN A 141 5.15 -2.02 -5.89
CA ASN A 141 5.28 -0.80 -5.10
C ASN A 141 3.93 -0.27 -4.61
N ARG A 142 2.83 -0.99 -4.90
CA ARG A 142 1.45 -0.62 -4.58
C ARG A 142 1.05 0.75 -5.11
N LYS A 143 1.67 1.21 -6.19
CA LYS A 143 1.34 2.49 -6.80
C LYS A 143 0.11 2.34 -7.67
N LEU A 144 -0.86 3.23 -7.46
CA LEU A 144 -2.00 3.41 -8.33
C LEU A 144 -1.83 4.75 -9.03
N GLN A 145 -1.42 4.70 -10.30
CA GLN A 145 -1.32 5.90 -11.13
C GLN A 145 -2.71 6.26 -11.65
N LEU A 146 -3.27 7.34 -11.13
CA LEU A 146 -4.60 7.85 -11.45
C LEU A 146 -4.68 8.25 -12.91
N GLU A 147 -5.64 7.64 -13.61
CA GLU A 147 -6.05 8.02 -14.96
C GLU A 147 -7.31 8.89 -14.89
N SER A 148 -8.28 8.51 -14.06
CA SER A 148 -9.48 9.30 -13.81
C SER A 148 -10.02 9.13 -12.40
N VAL A 149 -10.68 10.17 -11.92
CA VAL A 149 -11.39 10.21 -10.63
C VAL A 149 -12.75 10.82 -10.90
N ASP A 150 -13.79 10.04 -10.67
CA ASP A 150 -15.19 10.46 -10.76
C ASP A 150 -15.77 10.57 -9.35
N VAL A 151 -16.31 11.74 -9.04
CA VAL A 151 -16.89 12.07 -7.73
C VAL A 151 -18.38 12.27 -7.97
N VAL A 152 -19.18 11.27 -7.59
CA VAL A 152 -20.62 11.26 -7.84
C VAL A 152 -21.29 12.25 -6.88
N GLY A 153 -21.41 13.50 -7.32
CA GLY A 153 -21.90 14.63 -6.52
C GLY A 153 -21.32 15.98 -6.94
N LEU A 154 -20.17 16.00 -7.63
CA LEU A 154 -19.57 17.21 -8.21
C LEU A 154 -19.93 17.42 -9.69
N ALA A 155 -20.81 16.58 -10.24
CA ALA A 155 -21.36 16.73 -11.59
C ALA A 155 -22.39 17.88 -11.66
N GLY A 156 -21.90 19.10 -11.46
CA GLY A 156 -22.65 20.35 -11.61
C GLY A 156 -21.85 21.47 -12.27
N GLN A 157 -20.58 21.23 -12.65
CA GLN A 157 -19.80 22.16 -13.45
C GLN A 157 -19.28 21.47 -14.71
N SER A 158 -20.21 21.23 -15.62
CA SER A 158 -19.91 21.20 -17.05
C SER A 158 -19.21 22.52 -17.41
N ALA A 159 -17.96 22.43 -17.85
CA ALA A 159 -17.24 23.56 -18.44
C ALA A 159 -18.09 24.18 -19.58
N PRO A 160 -18.25 25.52 -19.62
CA PRO A 160 -18.81 26.15 -20.80
C PRO A 160 -17.83 25.93 -21.95
N LYS A 161 -18.31 25.39 -23.07
CA LYS A 161 -17.60 25.49 -24.34
C LYS A 161 -17.60 26.97 -24.74
N GLU A 162 -16.42 27.57 -24.82
CA GLU A 162 -16.21 28.75 -25.68
C GLU A 162 -16.23 28.34 -27.16
#